data_AF-A0A915YTZ1-F1
#
_entry.id   AF-A0A915YTZ1-F1
#
_cell.length_a   1.000
_cell.length_b   1.000
_cell.length_c   1.000
_cell.angle_alpha   90.00
_cell.angle_beta   90.00
_cell.angle_gamma   90.00
#
_symmetry.space_group_name_H-M   'P 1'
#
loop_
_entity.id
_entity.type
_entity.pdbx_description
1 polymer ?
#
loop_
_entity_poly.entity_id
_entity_poly.type
_entity_poly.pdbx_seq_one_letter_code
_entity_poly.pdbx_strand_id
1 'polypeptide(L)' 'MSDVDKDHINIKDFISDSAGEYAAARRQLRRKYSSKIFLPFTPGDTRWNLYYFCFHSILKSKSALKFLSAKFNDS' A
#
# COMPACT_ATOMS: atom_id res chain seq x y z
N MET A 1 12.77 -13.56 -2.41
CA MET A 1 13.26 -12.27 -1.87
C MET A 1 14.68 -11.95 -2.33
N SER A 2 15.46 -12.95 -2.75
CA SER A 2 16.81 -12.78 -3.29
C SER A 2 16.92 -11.77 -4.43
N ASP A 3 15.90 -11.61 -5.26
CA ASP A 3 15.96 -10.64 -6.37
C ASP A 3 15.69 -9.21 -5.93
N VAL A 4 14.93 -9.02 -4.85
CA VAL A 4 14.64 -7.71 -4.27
C VAL A 4 15.86 -7.16 -3.53
N ASP A 5 16.63 -8.06 -2.90
CA ASP A 5 17.88 -7.70 -2.22
C ASP A 5 18.96 -7.25 -3.22
N LYS A 6 18.94 -7.75 -4.47
CA LYS A 6 19.85 -7.31 -5.55
C LYS A 6 19.58 -5.87 -5.97
N ASP A 7 18.32 -5.44 -5.94
CA ASP A 7 17.89 -4.11 -6.36
C ASP A 7 17.89 -3.08 -5.21
N HIS A 8 18.41 -3.44 -4.03
CA HIS A 8 18.42 -2.59 -2.82
C HIS A 8 17.01 -2.11 -2.39
N ILE A 9 15.95 -2.88 -2.70
CA ILE A 9 14.57 -2.51 -2.36
C ILE A 9 14.21 -3.08 -0.98
N ASN A 10 13.95 -2.21 -0.01
CA ASN A 10 13.55 -2.64 1.33
C ASN A 10 12.03 -2.80 1.46
N ILE A 11 11.53 -4.02 1.29
CA ILE A 11 10.11 -4.34 1.50
C ILE A 11 9.79 -4.33 3.00
N LYS A 12 8.93 -3.39 3.41
CA LYS A 12 8.47 -3.21 4.79
C LYS A 12 7.27 -4.09 5.14
N ASP A 13 6.34 -4.22 4.21
CA ASP A 13 5.09 -4.93 4.41
C ASP A 13 4.66 -5.73 3.19
N PHE A 14 3.77 -6.70 3.43
CA PHE A 14 3.14 -7.52 2.40
C PHE A 14 1.64 -7.61 2.69
N ILE A 15 0.85 -7.27 1.68
CA ILE A 15 -0.61 -7.25 1.75
C ILE A 15 -1.13 -8.36 0.83
N SER A 16 -2.04 -9.16 1.36
CA SER A 16 -2.70 -10.25 0.62
C SER A 16 -4.18 -10.28 0.94
N ASP A 17 -4.97 -10.82 0.03
CA ASP A 17 -6.41 -10.99 0.22
C ASP A 17 -6.74 -11.72 1.54
N SER A 18 -7.80 -11.31 2.22
CA SER A 18 -8.18 -11.85 3.53
C SER A 18 -8.64 -13.31 3.49
N ALA A 19 -8.86 -13.90 2.32
CA ALA A 19 -9.30 -15.28 2.17
C ALA A 19 -8.46 -16.25 3.01
N GLY A 20 -9.15 -17.28 3.51
CA GLY A 20 -8.58 -18.30 4.38
C GLY A 20 -7.43 -19.06 3.72
N GLU A 21 -7.47 -19.22 2.40
CA GLU A 21 -6.42 -19.86 1.59
C GLU A 21 -5.05 -19.19 1.77
N TYR A 22 -5.03 -17.86 1.84
CA TYR A 22 -3.81 -17.08 2.06
C TYR A 22 -3.42 -16.97 3.54
N ALA A 23 -4.29 -17.37 4.48
CA ALA A 23 -4.01 -17.27 5.91
C ALA A 23 -2.87 -18.18 6.36
N ALA A 24 -2.80 -19.40 5.83
CA ALA A 24 -1.70 -20.33 6.10
C ALA A 24 -0.37 -19.78 5.58
N ALA A 25 -0.36 -19.26 4.35
CA ALA A 25 0.81 -18.64 3.75
C ALA A 25 1.30 -17.42 4.55
N ARG A 26 0.40 -16.51 4.97
CA ARG A 26 0.74 -15.37 5.84
C ARG A 26 1.37 -15.81 7.16
N ARG A 27 0.85 -16.87 7.80
CA ARG A 27 1.42 -17.41 9.05
C ARG A 27 2.84 -17.96 8.84
N GLN A 28 3.06 -18.70 7.76
CA GLN A 28 4.39 -19.21 7.42
C GLN A 28 5.37 -18.08 7.13
N LEU A 29 4.95 -17.07 6.36
CA LEU A 29 5.77 -15.92 6.00
C LEU A 29 6.10 -15.04 7.21
N ARG A 30 5.18 -14.83 8.16
CA ARG A 30 5.46 -14.14 9.43
C ARG A 30 6.54 -14.83 10.26
N ARG A 31 6.55 -16.17 10.28
CA ARG A 31 7.58 -16.95 10.96
C ARG A 31 8.94 -16.83 10.26
N LYS A 32 8.94 -16.86 8.92
CA LYS A 32 10.16 -16.78 8.11
C LYS A 32 10.77 -15.37 8.08
N TYR A 33 9.93 -14.34 8.12
CA TYR A 33 10.32 -12.93 8.01
C TYR A 33 9.72 -12.12 9.16
N SER A 34 10.18 -12.39 10.39
CA SER A 34 9.65 -11.75 11.60
C SER A 34 9.82 -10.23 11.64
N SER A 35 10.75 -9.67 10.86
CA SER A 35 10.96 -8.22 10.75
C SER A 35 10.02 -7.52 9.78
N LYS A 36 9.20 -8.27 9.03
CA LYS A 36 8.29 -7.75 8.00
C LYS A 36 6.84 -7.87 8.45
N ILE A 37 6.03 -6.91 8.05
CA ILE A 37 4.61 -6.85 8.41
C ILE A 37 3.79 -7.60 7.35
N PHE A 38 2.89 -8.49 7.78
CA PHE A 38 1.99 -9.24 6.87
C PHE A 38 0.54 -8.97 7.25
N LEU A 39 -0.20 -8.32 6.35
CA LEU A 39 -1.57 -7.87 6.59
C LEU A 39 -2.57 -8.58 5.67
N PRO A 40 -3.71 -9.05 6.21
CA PRO A 40 -4.86 -9.42 5.40
C PRO A 40 -5.61 -8.16 4.94
N PHE A 41 -6.01 -8.12 3.66
CA PHE A 41 -6.89 -7.10 3.09
C PHE A 41 -8.30 -7.65 2.97
N THR A 42 -9.24 -7.11 3.75
CA THR A 42 -10.65 -7.49 3.68
C THR A 42 -11.40 -6.47 2.82
N PRO A 43 -12.04 -6.87 1.70
CA PRO A 43 -12.90 -5.95 0.96
C PRO A 43 -14.08 -5.54 1.85
N GLY A 44 -14.10 -4.27 2.26
CA GLY A 44 -15.11 -3.68 3.15
C GLY A 44 -14.59 -3.18 4.50
N ASP A 45 -13.38 -3.58 4.93
CA ASP A 45 -12.74 -3.00 6.12
C ASP A 45 -12.20 -1.60 5.80
N THR A 46 -12.99 -0.59 6.17
CA THR A 46 -12.78 0.85 5.90
C THR A 46 -11.50 1.46 6.48
N ARG A 47 -10.67 0.71 7.21
CA ARG A 47 -9.47 1.26 7.86
C ARG A 47 -8.31 1.58 6.92
N TRP A 48 -8.25 0.97 5.74
CA TRP A 48 -7.18 1.24 4.76
C TRP A 48 -7.69 1.79 3.42
N ASN A 49 -9.01 1.76 3.20
CA ASN A 49 -9.61 2.47 2.07
C ASN A 49 -9.38 3.98 2.19
N LEU A 50 -9.23 4.56 3.40
CA LEU A 50 -8.98 5.99 3.49
C LEU A 50 -7.63 6.38 2.86
N TYR A 51 -6.53 5.70 3.19
CA TYR A 51 -5.23 6.06 2.62
C TYR A 51 -5.19 5.72 1.13
N TYR A 52 -5.53 4.50 0.72
CA TYR A 52 -5.52 4.13 -0.71
C TYR A 52 -6.45 5.03 -1.53
N PHE A 53 -7.68 5.29 -1.07
CA PHE A 53 -8.62 6.17 -1.78
C PHE A 53 -8.21 7.64 -1.71
N CYS A 54 -7.59 8.11 -0.63
CA CYS A 54 -7.00 9.46 -0.56
C CYS A 54 -5.87 9.60 -1.58
N PHE A 55 -4.89 8.70 -1.59
CA PHE A 55 -3.79 8.77 -2.56
C PHE A 55 -4.28 8.57 -3.98
N HIS A 56 -5.20 7.63 -4.21
CA HIS A 56 -5.79 7.40 -5.53
C HIS A 56 -6.60 8.61 -6.01
N SER A 57 -7.41 9.24 -5.15
CA SER A 57 -8.16 10.45 -5.52
C SER A 57 -7.24 11.65 -5.75
N ILE A 58 -6.19 11.84 -4.95
CA ILE A 58 -5.15 12.86 -5.15
C ILE A 58 -4.40 12.62 -6.47
N LEU A 59 -4.00 11.37 -6.76
CA LEU A 59 -3.32 11.03 -8.02
C LEU A 59 -4.24 11.25 -9.23
N LYS A 60 -5.52 10.87 -9.13
CA LYS A 60 -6.52 11.09 -10.17
C LYS A 60 -6.80 12.57 -10.41
N SER A 61 -6.73 13.39 -9.36
CA SER A 61 -6.97 14.85 -9.43
C SER A 61 -5.69 15.68 -9.56
N LYS A 62 -4.55 15.05 -9.86
CA LYS A 62 -3.23 15.72 -9.93
C LYS A 62 -3.20 16.92 -10.88
N SER A 63 -3.84 16.83 -12.04
CA SER A 63 -3.91 17.94 -13.02
C SER A 63 -4.74 19.12 -12.49
N ALA A 64 -5.90 18.83 -11.91
CA ALA A 64 -6.77 19.83 -11.30
C ALA A 64 -6.08 20.53 -10.12
N LEU A 65 -5.34 19.78 -9.30
CA LEU A 65 -4.61 20.32 -8.16
C LEU A 65 -3.46 21.25 -8.59
N LYS A 66 -2.75 20.90 -9.67
CA LYS A 66 -1.73 21.77 -10.28
C LYS A 66 -2.32 23.07 -10.82
N PHE A 67 -3.48 23.00 -11.48
CA PHE A 67 -4.17 24.18 -11.99
C PHE A 67 -4.63 25.11 -10.86
N LEU A 68 -5.19 24.55 -9.79
CA LEU A 68 -5.54 25.30 -8.57
C LEU A 68 -4.31 25.92 -7.92
N SER A 69 -3.23 25.15 -7.76
CA SER A 69 -1.98 25.65 -7.18
C SER A 69 -1.38 26.80 -7.98
N ALA A 70 -1.42 26.74 -9.32
CA ALA A 70 -0.97 27.84 -10.16
C ALA A 70 -1.76 29.12 -9.87
N LYS A 71 -3.10 29.03 -9.83
CA LYS A 71 -3.97 30.19 -9.52
C LYS A 71 -3.71 30.84 -8.16
N PHE A 72 -3.41 30.04 -7.13
CA PHE A 72 -3.10 30.57 -5.81
C PHE A 72 -1.69 31.16 -5.71
N ASN A 73 -0.74 30.67 -6.51
CA ASN A 73 0.64 31.16 -6.53
C ASN A 73 0.84 32.37 -7.48
N ASP A 74 -0.13 32.63 -8.36
CA ASP A 74 -0.16 33.80 -9.24
C ASP A 74 -0.83 35.03 -8.57
N SER A 75 -1.26 34.92 -7.30
CA SER A 75 -1.77 36.02 -6.46
C SER A 75 -0.69 36.54 -5.51
#